data_AF-A0A957ABP7-F1
#
_entry.id   AF-A0A957ABP7-F1
#
_cell.length_a   1.000
_cell.length_b   1.000
_cell.length_c   1.000
_cell.angle_alpha   90.00
_cell.angle_beta   90.00
_cell.angle_gamma   90.00
#
_symmetry.space_group_name_H-M   'P 1'
#
loop_
_entity.id
_entity.type
_entity.pdbx_description
1 polymer ?
#
loop_
_entity_poly.entity_id
_entity_poly.type
_entity_poly.pdbx_seq_one_letter_code
_entity_poly.pdbx_strand_id
1 'polypeptide(L)'
;IRALARVEGVEEALLEEWSGSQPDLPTRSERAAAGAAPKAWRWVGEMEEIADAFAAAGLPDGFHRGAARFYERLAGFKDEERVTLDDVLAVLSEGRQHDS
;
A
#
# COMPACT_ATOMS: atom_id res chain seq x y z
N ILE A 1 -1.81 -4.99 -3.95
CA ILE A 1 -2.42 -5.71 -5.10
C ILE A 1 -3.55 -4.92 -5.77
N ARG A 2 -4.54 -4.38 -5.05
CA ARG A 2 -5.65 -3.61 -5.65
C ARG A 2 -5.20 -2.40 -6.49
N ALA A 3 -4.17 -1.67 -6.06
CA ALA A 3 -3.55 -0.61 -6.87
C ALA A 3 -3.01 -1.15 -8.21
N LEU A 4 -2.26 -2.26 -8.19
CA LEU A 4 -1.79 -2.91 -9.41
C LEU A 4 -2.97 -3.36 -10.30
N ALA A 5 -4.04 -3.91 -9.73
CA ALA A 5 -5.21 -4.30 -10.51
C ALA A 5 -5.87 -3.10 -11.20
N ARG A 6 -5.96 -1.94 -10.54
CA ARG A 6 -6.45 -0.70 -11.14
C ARG A 6 -5.60 -0.24 -12.32
N VAL A 7 -4.29 -0.28 -12.13
CA VAL A 7 -3.29 0.02 -13.16
C VAL A 7 -3.49 -0.84 -14.41
N GLU A 8 -3.68 -2.14 -14.22
CA GLU A 8 -3.78 -3.11 -15.31
C GLU A 8 -5.22 -3.20 -15.86
N GLY A 9 -6.16 -2.40 -15.33
CA GLY A 9 -7.57 -2.39 -15.76
C GLY A 9 -8.36 -3.65 -15.34
N VAL A 10 -7.90 -4.39 -14.33
CA VAL A 10 -8.51 -5.65 -13.86
C VAL A 10 -9.03 -5.57 -12.42
N GLU A 11 -9.24 -4.36 -11.89
CA GLU A 11 -9.74 -4.20 -10.51
C GLU A 11 -11.11 -4.83 -10.28
N GLU A 12 -12.04 -4.69 -11.23
CA GLU A 12 -13.39 -5.27 -11.13
C GLU A 12 -13.32 -6.81 -11.06
N ALA A 13 -12.58 -7.43 -11.97
CA ALA A 13 -12.36 -8.87 -11.98
C ALA A 13 -11.70 -9.38 -10.67
N LEU A 14 -10.77 -8.61 -10.10
CA LEU A 14 -10.19 -8.93 -8.80
C LEU A 14 -11.23 -8.88 -7.66
N LEU A 15 -12.12 -7.88 -7.68
CA LEU A 15 -13.16 -7.73 -6.65
C LEU A 15 -14.25 -8.80 -6.76
N GLU A 16 -14.63 -9.18 -7.97
CA GLU A 16 -15.52 -10.31 -8.22
C GLU A 16 -14.95 -11.59 -7.65
N GLU A 17 -13.67 -11.87 -7.95
CA GLU A 17 -13.02 -13.06 -7.44
C GLU A 17 -12.89 -13.06 -5.91
N TRP A 18 -12.49 -11.93 -5.31
CA TRP A 18 -12.46 -11.83 -3.85
C TRP A 18 -13.83 -12.04 -3.23
N SER A 19 -14.90 -11.53 -3.85
CA SER A 19 -16.26 -11.75 -3.36
C SER A 19 -16.64 -13.23 -3.32
N GLY A 20 -16.10 -14.05 -4.25
CA GLY A 20 -16.30 -15.49 -4.30
C GLY A 20 -15.42 -16.29 -3.35
N SER A 21 -14.11 -16.03 -3.32
CA SER A 21 -13.15 -16.85 -2.56
C SER A 21 -12.87 -16.34 -1.15
N GLN A 22 -12.95 -15.03 -0.92
CA GLN A 22 -12.61 -14.37 0.35
C GLN A 22 -13.48 -13.11 0.57
N PRO A 23 -14.78 -13.29 0.89
CA PRO A 23 -15.78 -12.22 0.82
C PRO A 23 -15.52 -11.01 1.72
N ASP A 24 -14.68 -11.15 2.75
CA ASP A 24 -14.30 -10.05 3.64
C ASP A 24 -13.21 -9.14 3.06
N LEU A 25 -12.47 -9.58 2.03
CA LEU A 25 -11.32 -8.83 1.50
C LEU A 25 -11.66 -7.47 0.89
N PRO A 26 -12.74 -7.29 0.11
CA PRO A 26 -13.10 -5.97 -0.44
C PRO A 26 -13.28 -4.93 0.67
N THR A 27 -14.12 -5.26 1.67
CA THR A 27 -14.39 -4.39 2.81
C THR A 27 -13.14 -4.17 3.67
N ARG A 28 -12.32 -5.20 3.89
CA ARG A 28 -11.07 -5.07 4.63
C ARG A 28 -10.08 -4.15 3.92
N SER A 29 -10.01 -4.22 2.58
CA SER A 29 -9.15 -3.33 1.77
C SER A 29 -9.55 -1.87 1.93
N GLU A 30 -10.85 -1.56 1.95
CA GLU A 30 -11.36 -0.20 2.15
C GLU A 30 -11.04 0.33 3.54
N ARG A 31 -11.31 -0.47 4.58
CA ARG A 31 -11.00 -0.10 5.97
C ARG A 31 -9.50 0.09 6.20
N ALA A 32 -8.68 -0.75 5.56
CA ALA A 32 -7.22 -0.63 5.64
C ALA A 32 -6.74 0.68 5.03
N ALA A 33 -7.26 1.08 3.86
CA ALA A 33 -6.92 2.35 3.25
C ALA A 33 -7.28 3.53 4.16
N ALA A 34 -8.53 3.61 4.62
CA ALA A 34 -8.98 4.71 5.47
C ALA A 34 -8.27 4.77 6.83
N GLY A 35 -7.99 3.62 7.44
CA GLY A 35 -7.41 3.55 8.79
C GLY A 35 -5.88 3.66 8.84
N ALA A 36 -5.19 3.14 7.82
CA ALA A 36 -3.73 3.07 7.79
C ALA A 36 -3.08 4.24 7.06
N ALA A 37 -3.68 4.77 5.98
CA ALA A 37 -3.05 5.82 5.18
C ALA A 37 -2.68 7.08 6.00
N PRO A 38 -3.54 7.64 6.87
CA PRO A 38 -3.18 8.83 7.67
C PRO A 38 -2.05 8.61 8.67
N LYS A 39 -1.77 7.34 8.98
CA LYS A 39 -0.76 6.91 9.97
C LYS A 39 0.47 6.29 9.31
N ALA A 40 0.46 6.13 7.98
CA ALA A 40 1.47 5.41 7.21
C ALA A 40 2.90 5.88 7.52
N TRP A 41 3.06 7.20 7.64
CA TRP A 41 4.32 7.87 7.96
C TRP A 41 5.01 7.35 9.24
N ARG A 42 4.26 6.82 10.21
CA ARG A 42 4.82 6.28 11.46
C ARG A 42 5.66 5.02 11.22
N TRP A 43 5.29 4.23 10.23
CA TRP A 43 5.93 2.94 9.97
C TRP A 43 7.08 3.01 8.98
N VAL A 44 7.36 4.17 8.36
CA VAL A 44 8.47 4.29 7.40
C VAL A 44 9.80 3.95 8.08
N GLY A 45 10.13 4.63 9.17
CA GLY A 45 11.34 4.37 9.94
C GLY A 45 11.39 2.95 10.54
N GLU A 46 10.25 2.45 11.05
CA GLU A 46 10.18 1.07 11.57
C GLU A 46 10.50 0.03 10.49
N MET A 47 10.00 0.22 9.26
CA MET A 47 10.30 -0.70 8.15
C MET A 47 11.77 -0.59 7.70
N GLU A 48 12.37 0.60 7.76
CA GLU A 48 13.80 0.80 7.49
C GLU A 48 14.68 0.13 8.53
N GLU A 49 14.36 0.28 9.82
CA GLU A 49 15.09 -0.37 10.92
C GLU A 49 14.99 -1.90 10.85
N ILE A 50 13.81 -2.45 10.54
CA ILE A 50 13.64 -3.89 10.34
C ILE A 50 14.45 -4.36 9.14
N ALA A 51 14.46 -3.60 8.04
CA ALA A 51 15.26 -3.92 6.87
C ALA A 51 16.76 -3.94 7.19
N ASP A 52 17.25 -2.94 7.93
CA ASP A 52 18.64 -2.87 8.39
C ASP A 52 19.00 -4.07 9.29
N ALA A 53 18.10 -4.48 10.18
CA ALA A 53 18.30 -5.65 11.03
C ALA A 53 18.39 -6.96 10.21
N PHE A 54 17.55 -7.12 9.19
CA PHE A 54 17.60 -8.26 8.27
C PHE A 54 18.92 -8.28 7.49
N ALA A 55 19.32 -7.14 6.93
CA ALA A 55 20.57 -7.01 6.18
C ALA A 55 21.79 -7.32 7.06
N ALA A 56 21.81 -6.83 8.31
CA ALA A 56 22.87 -7.11 9.27
C ALA A 56 22.97 -8.61 9.63
N ALA A 57 21.86 -9.34 9.58
CA ALA A 57 21.82 -10.80 9.76
C ALA A 57 22.13 -11.59 8.48
N GLY A 58 22.39 -10.92 7.34
CA GLY A 58 22.62 -11.57 6.05
C GLY A 58 21.34 -12.13 5.40
N LEU A 59 20.16 -11.65 5.80
CA LEU A 59 18.86 -12.05 5.27
C LEU A 59 18.34 -11.06 4.21
N PRO A 60 17.42 -11.48 3.31
CA PRO A 60 16.79 -10.58 2.35
C PRO A 60 15.95 -9.49 3.03
N ASP A 61 16.28 -8.22 2.80
CA ASP A 61 15.61 -7.05 3.39
C ASP A 61 14.61 -6.36 2.44
N GLY A 62 14.61 -6.76 1.15
CA GLY A 62 13.87 -6.08 0.08
C GLY A 62 12.36 -5.94 0.32
N PHE A 63 11.73 -6.87 1.02
CA PHE A 63 10.32 -6.75 1.40
C PHE A 63 10.08 -5.54 2.31
N HIS A 64 10.91 -5.39 3.35
CA HIS A 64 10.81 -4.29 4.30
C HIS A 64 11.19 -2.96 3.67
N ARG A 65 12.19 -2.93 2.78
CA ARG A 65 12.48 -1.75 1.95
C ARG A 65 11.31 -1.35 1.06
N GLY A 66 10.66 -2.33 0.43
CA GLY A 66 9.46 -2.12 -0.37
C GLY A 66 8.30 -1.58 0.47
N ALA A 67 8.11 -2.10 1.68
CA ALA A 67 7.11 -1.62 2.62
C ALA A 67 7.39 -0.17 3.08
N ALA A 68 8.65 0.18 3.37
CA ALA A 68 9.04 1.55 3.69
C ALA A 68 8.67 2.53 2.57
N ARG A 69 9.05 2.22 1.32
CA ARG A 69 8.69 3.03 0.13
C ARG A 69 7.18 3.11 -0.10
N PHE A 70 6.46 2.03 0.17
CA PHE A 70 5.00 2.02 0.10
C PHE A 70 4.39 2.99 1.11
N TYR A 71 4.83 2.94 2.38
CA TYR A 71 4.33 3.85 3.41
C TYR A 71 4.77 5.30 3.18
N GLU A 72 5.95 5.52 2.63
CA GLU A 72 6.45 6.86 2.25
C GLU A 72 5.53 7.53 1.22
N ARG A 73 5.08 6.79 0.19
CA ARG A 73 4.10 7.32 -0.78
C ARG A 73 2.80 7.76 -0.11
N LEU A 74 2.37 7.04 0.93
CA LEU A 74 1.16 7.37 1.69
C LEU A 74 1.38 8.46 2.75
N ALA A 75 2.61 8.91 3.00
CA ALA A 75 2.91 9.88 4.03
C ALA A 75 2.27 11.26 3.76
N GLY A 76 1.92 11.56 2.50
CA GLY A 76 1.17 12.76 2.12
C GLY A 76 -0.23 12.85 2.75
N PHE A 77 -0.79 11.71 3.21
CA PHE A 77 -2.07 11.68 3.92
C PHE A 77 -1.94 11.97 5.43
N LYS A 78 -0.75 12.35 5.91
CA LYS A 78 -0.52 12.62 7.33
C LYS A 78 -1.53 13.65 7.84
N ASP A 79 -2.19 13.30 8.94
CA ASP A 79 -3.18 14.12 9.65
C ASP A 79 -4.46 14.44 8.83
N GLU A 80 -4.65 13.78 7.69
CA GLU A 80 -5.90 13.90 6.91
C GLU A 80 -7.06 13.16 7.59
N GLU A 81 -8.19 13.86 7.73
CA GLU A 81 -9.36 13.35 8.44
C GLU A 81 -10.22 12.39 7.59
N ARG A 82 -10.17 12.54 6.27
CA ARG A 82 -10.98 11.74 5.33
C ARG A 82 -10.14 11.31 4.14
N VAL A 83 -9.55 10.13 4.26
CA VAL A 83 -8.85 9.46 3.17
C VAL A 83 -9.75 8.36 2.63
N THR A 84 -10.08 8.43 1.34
CA THR A 84 -10.84 7.38 0.67
C THR A 84 -9.91 6.32 0.10
N LEU A 85 -10.47 5.17 -0.24
CA LEU A 85 -9.71 4.16 -0.97
C LEU A 85 -9.24 4.69 -2.33
N ASP A 86 -10.04 5.52 -2.99
CA ASP A 86 -9.70 6.03 -4.31
C ASP A 86 -8.45 6.91 -4.27
N ASP A 87 -8.36 7.79 -3.27
CA ASP A 87 -7.19 8.64 -3.02
C ASP A 87 -5.92 7.79 -2.84
N VAL A 88 -6.01 6.75 -2.00
CA VAL A 88 -4.89 5.83 -1.74
C VAL A 88 -4.46 5.09 -3.00
N LEU A 89 -5.42 4.60 -3.79
CA LEU A 89 -5.13 3.88 -5.01
C LEU A 89 -4.55 4.82 -6.10
N ALA A 90 -4.98 6.07 -6.16
CA ALA A 90 -4.41 7.09 -7.05
C ALA A 90 -2.93 7.32 -6.75
N VAL A 91 -2.60 7.70 -5.50
CA VAL A 91 -1.22 7.95 -5.04
C VAL A 91 -0.30 6.76 -5.28
N LEU A 92 -0.78 5.54 -5.03
CA LEU A 92 0.02 4.33 -5.25
C LEU A 92 0.24 4.01 -6.74
N SER A 93 -0.65 4.48 -7.62
CA SER A 93 -0.63 4.20 -9.06
C SER A 93 0.10 5.25 -9.90
N GLU A 94 0.34 6.45 -9.35
CA GLU A 94 0.99 7.60 -10.02
C GLU A 94 2.45 7.33 -10.46
N GLY A 95 3.14 6.37 -9.84
CA GLY A 95 4.54 6.05 -10.12
C GLY A 95 4.88 5.52 -11.53
N ARG A 96 3.91 5.44 -12.47
CA ARG A 96 4.16 5.14 -13.90
C ARG A 96 4.11 6.36 -14.82
N GLN A 97 3.69 7.54 -14.35
CA GLN A 97 3.54 8.71 -15.22
C GLN A 97 4.82 9.54 -15.41
N HIS A 98 5.93 9.19 -14.75
CA HIS A 98 7.18 9.97 -14.77
C HIS A 98 8.39 9.26 -15.42
N ASP A 99 8.20 8.04 -15.93
CA ASP A 99 9.19 7.39 -16.81
C ASP A 99 8.69 7.45 -18.26
N SER A 100 8.97 8.57 -18.94
CA SER A 100 8.86 8.75 -20.40
C SER A 100 9.92 9.73 -20.87
#